data_AF-A0A396KYJ7-F1
#
_entry.id   AF-A0A396KYJ7-F1
#
_cell.length_a   1.000
_cell.length_b   1.000
_cell.length_c   1.000
_cell.angle_alpha   90.00
_cell.angle_beta   90.00
_cell.angle_gamma   90.00
#
_symmetry.space_group_name_H-M   'P 1'
#
loop_
_entity.id
_entity.type
_entity.pdbx_description
1 polymer ?
#
loop_
_entity_poly.entity_id
_entity_poly.type
_entity_poly.pdbx_seq_one_letter_code
_entity_poly.pdbx_strand_id
1 'polypeptide(L)' 'MLEITDIKLSKNVVATGEKFMISVAIEEKVDYPFDYPFDFQPSYKNREGSLDYPYDYPFDL' A
#
# COMPACT_ATOMS: atom_id res chain seq x y z
N MET A 1 -3.24 2.56 -5.37
CA MET A 1 -4.11 3.69 -4.89
C MET A 1 -5.20 3.11 -4.01
N LEU A 2 -5.16 3.42 -2.72
CA LEU A 2 -6.11 2.92 -1.73
C LEU A 2 -7.35 3.82 -1.66
N GLU A 3 -8.52 3.20 -1.72
CA GLU A 3 -9.80 3.87 -1.54
C GLU A 3 -10.52 3.25 -0.34
N ILE A 4 -11.05 4.11 0.52
CA ILE A 4 -11.88 3.66 1.65
C ILE A 4 -13.31 3.53 1.15
N THR A 5 -13.84 2.32 1.22
CA THR A 5 -15.19 1.97 0.78
C THR A 5 -16.01 1.41 1.95
N ASP A 6 -17.33 1.26 1.74
CA ASP A 6 -18.27 0.62 2.66
C ASP A 6 -18.14 1.02 4.14
N ILE A 7 -18.19 2.33 4.40
CA ILE A 7 -18.14 2.85 5.77
C ILE A 7 -19.45 2.52 6.49
N LYS A 8 -19.34 1.78 7.59
CA LYS A 8 -20.45 1.39 8.45
C LYS A 8 -20.18 1.81 9.89
N LEU A 9 -21.15 2.52 10.46
CA LEU A 9 -21.16 2.92 11.86
C LEU A 9 -22.14 2.02 12.61
N SER A 10 -21.72 1.48 13.75
CA SER A 10 -22.63 0.71 14.61
C SER A 10 -23.71 1.58 15.25
N LYS A 11 -23.42 2.88 15.47
CA LYS A 11 -24.32 3.90 16.02
C LYS A 11 -23.89 5.29 15.54
N ASN A 12 -24.84 6.21 15.36
CA ASN A 12 -24.57 7.61 14.97
C ASN A 12 -24.45 8.56 16.18
N VAL A 13 -25.14 8.26 17.27
CA VAL A 13 -25.10 9.04 18.52
C VAL A 13 -24.67 8.11 19.64
N VAL A 14 -23.72 8.55 20.45
CA VAL A 14 -23.13 7.80 21.56
C VAL A 14 -23.02 8.69 22.79
N ALA A 15 -23.29 8.12 23.95
CA ALA A 15 -23.14 8.79 25.23
C ALA A 15 -21.72 8.64 25.81
N THR A 16 -21.39 9.47 26.79
CA THR A 16 -20.09 9.41 27.48
C THR A 16 -19.88 8.04 28.13
N GLY A 17 -18.78 7.38 27.78
CA GLY A 17 -18.43 6.05 28.28
C GLY A 17 -18.92 4.89 27.41
N GLU A 18 -19.74 5.15 26.40
CA GLU A 18 -20.12 4.13 25.42
C GLU A 18 -19.02 3.92 24.37
N LYS A 19 -18.87 2.67 23.94
CA LYS A 19 -18.06 2.32 22.78
C LYS A 19 -18.96 2.16 21.56
N PHE A 20 -18.48 2.60 20.41
CA PHE A 20 -19.07 2.29 19.11
C PHE A 20 -17.97 1.76 18.19
N MET A 21 -18.41 1.10 17.11
CA MET A 21 -17.53 0.48 16.14
C MET A 21 -17.72 1.16 14.79
N ILE A 22 -16.59 1.47 14.15
CA ILE A 22 -16.51 1.92 12.78
C ILE A 22 -15.89 0.76 12.00
N SER A 23 -16.57 0.30 10.96
CA SER A 23 -16.06 -0.69 10.04
C SER A 23 -15.92 -0.03 8.68
N VAL A 24 -14.77 -0.23 8.05
CA VAL A 24 -14.48 0.27 6.72
C VAL A 24 -13.90 -0.88 5.89
N ALA A 25 -14.18 -0.88 4.60
CA ALA A 25 -13.42 -1.64 3.65
C ALA A 25 -12.33 -0.75 3.05
N ILE A 26 -11.18 -1.33 2.75
CA ILE A 26 -10.11 -0.64 2.02
C ILE A 26 -9.87 -1.49 0.78
N GLU A 27 -10.02 -0.86 -0.38
CA GLU A 27 -9.80 -1.49 -1.66
C GLU A 27 -8.66 -0.78 -2.39
N GLU A 28 -7.79 -1.56 -3.01
CA GLU A 28 -6.77 -1.06 -3.91
C GLU A 28 -7.31 -1.09 -5.34
N LYS A 29 -7.56 0.09 -5.94
CA LYS A 29 -8.08 0.18 -7.32
C LYS A 29 -7.01 0.20 -8.39
N VAL A 30 -5.80 0.60 -8.02
CA VAL A 30 -4.66 0.69 -8.91
C VAL A 30 -3.50 0.06 -8.16
N ASP A 31 -2.95 -1.01 -8.74
CA ASP A 31 -1.73 -1.64 -8.26
C ASP A 31 -0.59 -0.63 -8.32
N TYR A 32 -0.17 -0.11 -7.16
CA TYR A 32 0.94 0.84 -7.08
C TYR A 32 1.78 0.61 -5.81
N PRO A 33 3.12 0.47 -5.93
CA PRO A 33 3.88 0.50 -7.19
C PRO A 33 3.51 -0.68 -8.10
N PHE A 34 3.50 -0.44 -9.41
CA PHE A 34 3.17 -1.48 -10.37
C PHE A 34 4.11 -2.68 -10.21
N ASP A 35 3.55 -3.88 -10.25
CA ASP A 35 4.36 -5.08 -10.40
C ASP A 35 5.16 -4.98 -11.71
N TYR A 36 6.49 -5.13 -11.60
CA TYR A 36 7.34 -5.16 -12.79
C TYR A 36 7.04 -6.42 -13.60
N PRO A 37 6.85 -6.32 -14.93
CA PRO A 37 6.49 -7.47 -15.77
C PRO A 37 7.61 -8.51 -15.90
N PHE A 38 8.80 -8.22 -15.38
CA PHE A 38 9.94 -9.11 -15.41
C PHE A 38 10.49 -9.28 -13.99
N ASP A 39 10.47 -10.51 -13.50
CA ASP A 39 11.31 -10.88 -12.37
C ASP A 39 12.77 -10.62 -12.76
N PHE A 40 13.45 -9.78 -11.97
CA PHE A 40 14.88 -9.57 -12.16
C PHE A 40 15.59 -10.91 -11.98
N GLN A 41 16.00 -11.53 -13.08
CA GLN A 41 16.89 -12.69 -13.03
C GLN A 41 18.29 -12.14 -12.77
N PRO A 42 18.88 -12.34 -11.56
CA PRO A 42 20.25 -11.94 -11.35
C PRO A 42 21.10 -12.78 -12.29
N SER A 43 21.60 -12.16 -13.37
CA SER A 43 22.60 -12.81 -14.19
C SER A 43 23.83 -12.95 -13.31
N TYR A 44 24.12 -14.16 -12.84
CA TYR A 44 25.33 -14.51 -12.11
C TYR A 44 26.55 -14.32 -13.04
N LYS A 45 26.92 -13.07 -13.29
CA LYS A 45 28.18 -12.66 -13.90
C LYS A 45 28.62 -11.34 -13.28
N ASN A 46 29.28 -11.47 -12.14
CA ASN A 46 30.34 -10.59 -11.63
C ASN A 46 30.34 -9.17 -12.22
N ARG A 47 29.56 -8.27 -11.63
CA ARG A 47 29.87 -6.84 -11.65
C ARG A 47 29.89 -6.36 -10.21
N GLU A 48 31.08 -6.06 -9.71
CA GLU A 48 31.23 -5.10 -8.61
C GLU A 48 30.42 -3.85 -8.99
N GLY A 49 29.37 -3.57 -8.23
CA GLY A 49 28.38 -2.55 -8.57
C GLY A 49 27.07 -3.14 -9.11
N SER A 50 26.40 -3.95 -8.31
CA SER A 50 24.95 -4.15 -8.45
C SER A 50 24.30 -2.82 -8.10
N LEU A 51 23.96 -2.02 -9.12
CA LEU A 51 22.98 -0.96 -8.97
C LEU A 51 21.65 -1.67 -8.74
N ASP A 52 21.31 -1.84 -7.46
CA ASP A 52 20.05 -2.45 -7.04
C ASP A 52 18.91 -1.56 -7.54
N TYR A 53 18.22 -2.06 -8.56
CA TYR A 53 16.93 -1.55 -8.94
C TYR A 53 15.89 -2.13 -7.98
N PRO A 54 14.92 -1.34 -7.46
CA PRO A 54 14.58 0.02 -7.86
C PRO A 54 14.89 1.02 -6.72
N TYR A 55 16.13 1.50 -6.59
CA TYR A 55 16.43 2.59 -5.65
C TYR A 55 15.95 3.98 -6.12
N ASP A 56 15.22 4.09 -7.23
CA ASP A 56 14.64 5.35 -7.69
C ASP A 56 13.15 5.46 -7.30
N TYR A 57 12.87 5.49 -6.00
CA TYR A 57 11.66 6.17 -5.51
C TYR A 57 12.00 7.65 -5.36
N PRO A 58 11.37 8.57 -6.11
CA PRO A 58 11.41 9.98 -5.75
C PRO A 58 10.45 10.17 -4.56
N PHE A 59 10.89 9.78 -3.36
CA PHE A 59 10.44 10.51 -2.19
C PHE A 59 11.27 11.79 -2.15
N ASP A 60 10.79 12.81 -2.85
CA ASP A 60 11.23 14.19 -2.62
C ASP A 60 11.05 14.48 -1.12
N LEU A 61 12.16 14.79 -0.43
CA LEU A 61 12.26 15.09 0.99
C LEU A 61 12.19 16.61 1.24
#